data_AF-A0A9D4TKY8-F1
#
_entry.id   AF-A0A9D4TKY8-F1
#
_cell.length_a   1.000
_cell.length_b   1.000
_cell.length_c   1.000
_cell.angle_alpha   90.00
_cell.angle_beta   90.00
_cell.angle_gamma   90.00
#
_symmetry.space_group_name_H-M   'P 1'
#
loop_
_entity.id
_entity.type
_entity.pdbx_description
1 polymer ?
#
loop_
_entity_poly.entity_id
_entity_poly.type
_entity_poly.pdbx_seq_one_letter_code
_entity_poly.pdbx_strand_id
1 'polypeptide(L)'
;MEQDVGFAPAPAALGMPPPPPESDDDKFTWTAGKVVLSLFLFVAAGVAEIAGGWLVWQTIRLHKAWYLAVAGAVVLIAYGFIPCAQPMDNFGRVYAVYGGFFIILSYLWGWAVDHIKPDTGDWVGSAIAIVGVCVAFFWPR
;
A
#
# COMPACT_ATOMS: atom_id res chain seq x y z
N MET A 1 3.61 -9.40 -60.60
CA MET A 1 3.27 -7.97 -60.54
C MET A 1 3.10 -7.64 -59.07
N GLU A 2 4.22 -7.60 -58.34
CA GLU A 2 4.27 -7.22 -56.92
C GLU A 2 4.58 -5.72 -56.88
N GLN A 3 3.70 -4.96 -56.24
CA GLN A 3 3.92 -3.55 -55.95
C GLN A 3 4.77 -3.45 -54.69
N ASP A 4 6.06 -3.17 -54.86
CA ASP A 4 6.93 -2.64 -53.81
C ASP A 4 6.41 -1.26 -53.41
N VAL A 5 5.62 -1.22 -52.32
CA VAL A 5 5.25 0.05 -51.67
C VAL A 5 6.48 0.50 -50.86
N GLY A 6 7.38 1.21 -51.54
CA GLY A 6 8.52 1.86 -50.92
C GLY A 6 8.07 2.85 -49.85
N PHE A 7 8.18 2.45 -48.59
CA PHE A 7 8.14 3.38 -47.47
C PHE A 7 9.37 4.28 -47.59
N ALA A 8 9.14 5.55 -47.94
CA ALA A 8 10.18 6.56 -47.99
C ALA A 8 10.92 6.62 -46.64
N PRO A 9 12.26 6.69 -46.60
CA PRO A 9 12.96 6.95 -45.35
C PRO A 9 12.50 8.30 -44.81
N ALA A 10 12.11 8.33 -43.53
CA ALA A 10 11.70 9.54 -42.83
C ALA A 10 12.76 10.64 -43.03
N PRO A 11 12.38 11.89 -43.38
CA PRO A 11 13.33 12.97 -43.57
C PRO A 11 14.11 13.19 -42.28
N ALA A 12 15.43 13.15 -42.40
CA ALA A 12 16.39 13.39 -41.33
C ALA A 12 15.97 14.59 -40.48
N ALA A 13 15.70 14.32 -39.20
CA ALA A 13 15.41 15.32 -38.18
C ALA A 13 16.51 16.38 -38.19
N LEU A 14 16.11 17.58 -38.61
CA LEU A 14 16.90 18.75 -38.86
C LEU A 14 17.53 19.25 -37.54
N GLY A 15 18.83 19.03 -37.35
CA GLY A 15 19.64 19.73 -36.35
C GLY A 15 19.31 19.52 -34.87
N MET A 16 18.45 18.56 -34.52
CA MET A 16 18.26 18.22 -33.11
C MET A 16 19.44 17.37 -32.64
N PRO A 17 20.09 17.72 -31.50
CA PRO A 17 21.08 16.84 -30.90
C PRO A 17 20.46 15.46 -30.68
N PRO A 18 21.24 14.37 -30.77
CA PRO A 18 20.73 13.04 -30.42
C PRO A 18 20.07 13.14 -29.04
N PRO A 19 18.94 12.42 -28.83
CA PRO A 19 18.31 12.40 -27.52
C PRO A 19 19.41 12.06 -26.49
N PRO A 20 19.43 12.75 -25.34
CA PRO A 20 20.38 12.42 -24.29
C PRO A 20 20.30 10.91 -24.04
N PRO A 21 21.43 10.23 -23.76
CA PRO A 21 21.38 8.82 -23.40
C PRO A 21 20.35 8.67 -22.30
N GLU A 22 19.40 7.74 -22.48
CA GLU A 22 18.42 7.40 -21.47
C GLU A 22 19.20 7.17 -20.17
N SER A 23 19.03 8.06 -19.20
CA SER A 23 19.74 7.97 -17.94
C SER A 23 19.24 6.72 -17.25
N ASP A 24 20.08 5.68 -17.22
CA ASP A 24 19.84 4.43 -16.50
C ASP A 24 19.55 4.64 -14.99
N ASP A 25 19.63 5.88 -14.51
CA ASP A 25 19.29 6.36 -13.16
C ASP A 25 17.80 6.24 -12.80
N ASP A 26 16.90 6.02 -13.78
CA ASP A 26 15.47 5.75 -13.53
C ASP A 26 15.15 4.27 -13.30
N LYS A 27 16.18 3.40 -13.21
CA LYS A 27 15.98 2.03 -12.76
C LYS A 27 15.74 2.05 -11.26
N PHE A 28 14.45 1.99 -10.88
CA PHE A 28 14.01 1.72 -9.52
C PHE A 28 14.70 0.46 -8.96
N THR A 29 15.87 0.65 -8.36
CA THR A 29 16.67 -0.46 -7.83
C THR A 29 16.07 -0.87 -6.50
N TRP A 30 15.47 -2.06 -6.46
CA TRP A 30 15.06 -2.71 -5.22
C TRP A 30 16.29 -3.07 -4.38
N THR A 31 16.73 -2.13 -3.54
CA THR A 31 17.74 -2.39 -2.52
C THR A 31 17.08 -3.03 -1.31
N ALA A 32 17.76 -3.97 -0.64
CA ALA A 32 17.27 -4.56 0.61
C ALA A 32 16.84 -3.49 1.63
N GLY A 33 17.56 -2.35 1.69
CA GLY A 33 17.18 -1.22 2.54
C GLY A 33 15.83 -0.59 2.22
N LYS A 34 15.46 -0.47 0.92
CA LYS A 34 14.15 0.07 0.51
C LYS A 34 13.01 -0.91 0.85
N VAL A 35 13.27 -2.22 0.74
CA VAL A 35 12.30 -3.24 1.15
C VAL A 35 12.04 -3.17 2.65
N VAL A 36 13.10 -3.09 3.46
CA VAL A 36 12.98 -2.95 4.93
C VAL A 36 12.24 -1.66 5.29
N LEU A 37 12.57 -0.54 4.66
CA LEU A 37 11.87 0.73 4.88
C LEU A 37 10.38 0.62 4.52
N SER A 38 10.06 -0.02 3.39
CA SER A 38 8.67 -0.21 2.97
C SER A 38 7.91 -1.02 4.01
N LEU A 39 8.43 -2.18 4.43
CA LEU A 39 7.84 -3.02 5.47
C LEU A 39 7.65 -2.26 6.79
N PHE A 40 8.65 -1.45 7.19
CA PHE A 40 8.55 -0.62 8.38
C PHE A 40 7.42 0.41 8.27
N LEU A 41 7.33 1.12 7.15
CA LEU A 41 6.24 2.07 6.87
C LEU A 41 4.88 1.36 6.80
N PHE A 42 4.83 0.12 6.30
CA PHE A 42 3.61 -0.71 6.30
C PHE A 42 3.11 -0.99 7.71
N VAL A 43 3.99 -1.46 8.59
CA VAL A 43 3.66 -1.74 10.00
C VAL A 43 3.31 -0.45 10.72
N ALA A 44 4.08 0.62 10.52
CA ALA A 44 3.83 1.91 11.15
C ALA A 44 2.46 2.49 10.74
N ALA A 45 2.13 2.43 9.45
CA ALA A 45 0.84 2.86 8.92
C ALA A 45 -0.29 2.04 9.53
N GLY A 46 -0.18 0.70 9.51
CA GLY A 46 -1.21 -0.17 10.06
C GLY A 46 -1.44 0.05 11.55
N VAL A 47 -0.37 0.21 12.34
CA VAL A 47 -0.46 0.49 13.77
C VAL A 47 -1.12 1.85 14.02
N ALA A 48 -0.74 2.89 13.27
CA ALA A 48 -1.33 4.21 13.41
C ALA A 48 -2.83 4.20 13.09
N GLU A 49 -3.24 3.53 12.02
CA GLU A 49 -4.64 3.43 11.64
C GLU A 49 -5.48 2.69 12.68
N ILE A 50 -5.03 1.51 13.15
CA ILE A 50 -5.74 0.73 14.16
C ILE A 50 -5.78 1.48 15.50
N ALA A 51 -4.65 2.05 15.93
CA ALA A 51 -4.57 2.81 17.18
C ALA A 51 -5.48 4.05 17.14
N GLY A 52 -5.49 4.78 16.04
CA GLY A 52 -6.35 5.95 15.84
C GLY A 52 -7.83 5.58 15.89
N GLY A 53 -8.22 4.53 15.17
CA GLY A 53 -9.58 4.00 15.19
C GLY A 53 -10.00 3.49 16.57
N TRP A 54 -9.11 2.76 17.25
CA TRP A 54 -9.32 2.25 18.61
C TRP A 54 -9.53 3.40 19.60
N LEU A 55 -8.72 4.46 19.56
CA LEU A 55 -8.89 5.64 20.43
C LEU A 55 -10.25 6.32 20.23
N VAL A 56 -10.71 6.45 18.98
CA VAL A 56 -12.06 6.98 18.70
C VAL A 56 -13.14 6.03 19.23
N TRP A 57 -12.97 4.71 19.03
CA TRP A 57 -13.88 3.68 19.53
C TRP A 57 -14.05 3.76 21.05
N GLN A 58 -12.95 3.95 21.79
CA GLN A 58 -12.97 4.10 23.25
C GLN A 58 -13.90 5.24 23.70
N THR A 59 -13.89 6.39 23.04
CA THR A 59 -14.78 7.50 23.38
C THR A 59 -16.22 7.20 22.97
N ILE A 60 -16.45 6.79 21.71
CA ILE A 60 -17.80 6.70 21.15
C ILE A 60 -18.58 5.49 21.69
N ARG A 61 -17.92 4.33 21.80
CA ARG A 61 -18.58 3.07 22.16
C ARG A 61 -18.49 2.75 23.64
N LEU A 62 -17.43 3.20 24.31
CA LEU A 62 -17.21 2.94 25.73
C LEU A 62 -17.39 4.19 26.60
N HIS A 63 -17.88 5.29 26.02
CA HIS A 63 -18.16 6.56 26.70
C HIS A 63 -16.98 7.09 27.52
N LYS A 64 -15.74 6.78 27.10
CA LYS A 64 -14.53 7.34 27.71
C LYS A 64 -14.35 8.81 27.32
N ALA A 65 -13.31 9.44 27.85
CA ALA A 65 -13.08 10.87 27.70
C ALA A 65 -12.99 11.32 26.23
N TRP A 66 -13.54 12.50 25.95
CA TRP A 66 -13.65 13.06 24.59
C TRP A 66 -12.29 13.35 23.92
N TYR A 67 -11.26 13.65 24.71
CA TYR A 67 -9.92 13.92 24.20
C TYR A 67 -9.28 12.71 23.51
N LEU A 68 -9.71 11.48 23.84
CA LEU A 68 -9.24 10.28 23.16
C LEU A 68 -9.72 10.24 21.70
N ALA A 69 -10.95 10.67 21.42
CA ALA A 69 -11.42 10.77 20.04
C ALA A 69 -10.65 11.81 19.23
N VAL A 70 -10.31 12.95 19.85
CA VAL A 70 -9.49 13.99 19.20
C VAL A 70 -8.08 13.47 18.94
N ALA A 71 -7.46 12.82 19.92
CA ALA A 71 -6.15 12.20 19.74
C ALA A 71 -6.20 11.13 18.63
N GLY A 72 -7.22 10.27 18.62
CA GLY A 72 -7.42 9.27 17.59
C GLY A 72 -7.60 9.87 16.19
N ALA A 73 -8.38 10.95 16.06
CA ALA A 73 -8.53 11.67 14.81
C ALA A 73 -7.22 12.27 14.30
N VAL A 74 -6.40 12.84 15.19
CA VAL A 74 -5.06 13.36 14.83
C VAL A 74 -4.15 12.24 14.34
N VAL A 75 -4.16 11.09 15.02
CA VAL A 75 -3.39 9.91 14.59
C VAL A 75 -3.85 9.41 13.22
N LEU A 76 -5.17 9.37 12.96
CA LEU A 76 -5.72 8.97 11.65
C LEU A 76 -5.33 9.95 10.53
N ILE A 77 -5.32 11.26 10.82
CA ILE A 77 -4.83 12.25 9.86
C ILE A 77 -3.35 12.00 9.57
N ALA A 78 -2.52 11.80 10.60
CA ALA A 78 -1.10 11.52 10.45
C ALA A 78 -0.85 10.22 9.66
N TYR A 79 -1.63 9.18 9.94
CA TYR A 79 -1.62 7.92 9.20
C TYR A 79 -1.79 8.14 7.69
N GLY A 80 -2.72 9.00 7.27
CA GLY A 80 -2.97 9.25 5.84
C GLY A 80 -1.75 9.72 5.06
N PHE A 81 -0.74 10.28 5.72
CA PHE A 81 0.52 10.69 5.10
C PHE A 81 1.57 9.58 5.02
N ILE A 82 1.47 8.53 5.83
CA ILE A 82 2.49 7.46 5.91
C ILE A 82 2.52 6.60 4.61
N PRO A 83 1.38 6.13 4.06
CA PRO A 83 1.36 5.40 2.79
C PRO A 83 1.87 6.23 1.60
N CYS A 84 1.76 7.56 1.65
CA CYS A 84 2.26 8.46 0.60
C CYS A 84 3.80 8.45 0.49
N ALA A 85 4.51 7.99 1.52
CA ALA A 85 5.96 7.81 1.47
C ALA A 85 6.39 6.47 0.84
N GLN A 86 5.46 5.64 0.38
CA GLN A 86 5.79 4.37 -0.27
C GLN A 86 6.40 4.61 -1.66
N PRO A 87 7.46 3.86 -1.99
CA PRO A 87 8.18 4.04 -3.25
C PRO A 87 7.54 3.30 -4.44
N MET A 88 6.25 2.94 -4.39
CA MET A 88 5.58 2.11 -5.40
C MET A 88 4.52 2.89 -6.19
N ASP A 89 4.58 2.83 -7.52
CA ASP A 89 3.73 3.65 -8.41
C ASP A 89 2.28 3.15 -8.58
N ASN A 90 2.01 1.87 -8.30
CA ASN A 90 0.66 1.30 -8.46
C ASN A 90 -0.15 1.40 -7.16
N PHE A 91 -0.71 2.59 -6.91
CA PHE A 91 -1.53 2.89 -5.73
C PHE A 91 -2.56 1.81 -5.40
N GLY A 92 -3.36 1.40 -6.38
CA GLY A 92 -4.48 0.48 -6.16
C GLY A 92 -4.06 -0.93 -5.75
N ARG A 93 -3.01 -1.49 -6.37
CA ARG A 93 -2.51 -2.83 -6.01
C ARG A 93 -1.83 -2.84 -4.65
N VAL A 94 -1.07 -1.79 -4.36
CA VAL A 94 -0.40 -1.60 -3.08
C VAL A 94 -1.42 -1.54 -1.96
N TYR A 95 -2.47 -0.71 -2.12
CA TYR A 95 -3.56 -0.62 -1.13
C TYR A 95 -4.35 -1.92 -0.95
N ALA A 96 -4.50 -2.74 -2.00
CA ALA A 96 -5.11 -4.06 -1.86
C ALA A 96 -4.28 -5.01 -0.97
N VAL A 97 -2.95 -4.98 -1.12
CA VAL A 97 -2.03 -5.75 -0.26
C VAL A 97 -2.02 -5.21 1.16
N TYR A 98 -2.09 -3.89 1.33
CA TYR A 98 -2.28 -3.24 2.64
C TYR A 98 -3.48 -3.82 3.38
N GLY A 99 -4.63 -3.96 2.70
CA GLY A 99 -5.83 -4.55 3.30
C GLY A 99 -5.62 -5.95 3.87
N GLY A 100 -4.85 -6.80 3.17
CA GLY A 100 -4.48 -8.13 3.66
C GLY A 100 -3.61 -8.08 4.92
N PHE A 101 -2.62 -7.20 4.95
CA PHE A 101 -1.76 -6.99 6.12
C PHE A 101 -2.55 -6.43 7.32
N PHE A 102 -3.52 -5.57 7.02
CA PHE A 102 -4.37 -4.93 8.01
C PHE A 102 -5.24 -5.90 8.78
N ILE A 103 -5.72 -6.96 8.13
CA ILE A 103 -6.49 -8.04 8.77
C ILE A 103 -5.67 -8.70 9.87
N ILE A 104 -4.44 -9.14 9.54
CA ILE A 104 -3.56 -9.81 10.51
C ILE A 104 -3.23 -8.86 11.66
N LEU A 105 -2.90 -7.60 11.35
CA LEU A 105 -2.54 -6.62 12.36
C LEU A 105 -3.72 -6.27 13.28
N SER A 106 -4.94 -6.21 12.76
CA SER A 106 -6.16 -5.97 13.55
C SER A 106 -6.39 -7.07 14.58
N TYR A 107 -6.19 -8.33 14.20
CA TYR A 107 -6.30 -9.45 15.14
C TYR A 107 -5.18 -9.46 16.18
N LEU A 108 -3.94 -9.17 15.77
CA LEU A 108 -2.82 -9.02 16.71
C LEU A 108 -3.08 -7.89 17.70
N TRP A 109 -3.63 -6.76 17.25
CA TRP A 109 -4.03 -5.66 18.12
C TRP A 109 -5.14 -6.06 19.09
N GLY A 110 -6.23 -6.67 18.61
CA GLY A 110 -7.33 -7.13 19.45
C GLY A 110 -6.87 -8.15 20.50
N TRP A 111 -5.91 -9.01 20.15
CA TRP A 111 -5.33 -9.96 21.10
C TRP A 111 -4.38 -9.30 22.10
N ALA A 112 -3.55 -8.35 21.67
CA ALA A 112 -2.56 -7.70 22.54
C ALA A 112 -3.17 -6.64 23.46
N VAL A 113 -4.09 -5.82 22.95
CA VAL A 113 -4.65 -4.64 23.64
C VAL A 113 -6.00 -4.95 24.29
N ASP A 114 -6.91 -5.59 23.55
CA ASP A 114 -8.25 -5.91 24.05
C ASP A 114 -8.32 -7.31 24.70
N HIS A 115 -7.23 -8.10 24.64
CA HIS A 115 -7.13 -9.47 25.15
C HIS A 115 -8.18 -10.44 24.60
N ILE A 116 -8.73 -10.14 23.41
CA ILE A 116 -9.71 -10.97 22.71
C ILE A 116 -8.96 -11.96 21.82
N LYS A 117 -9.16 -13.26 22.04
CA LYS A 117 -8.55 -14.30 21.22
C LYS A 117 -9.33 -14.45 19.91
N PRO A 118 -8.66 -14.50 18.74
CA PRO A 118 -9.32 -14.78 17.48
C PRO A 118 -10.01 -16.14 17.53
N ASP A 119 -11.26 -16.19 17.07
CA ASP A 119 -12.04 -17.42 17.01
C ASP A 119 -11.80 -18.20 15.71
N THR A 120 -12.44 -19.36 15.55
CA THR A 120 -12.29 -20.16 14.33
C THR A 120 -12.87 -19.44 13.10
N GLY A 121 -13.91 -18.63 13.28
CA GLY A 121 -14.49 -17.82 12.21
C GLY A 121 -13.53 -16.75 11.71
N ASP A 122 -12.83 -16.07 12.61
CA ASP A 122 -11.79 -15.07 12.33
C ASP A 122 -10.66 -15.65 11.49
N TRP A 123 -10.18 -16.85 11.83
CA TRP A 123 -9.15 -17.55 11.06
C TRP A 123 -9.61 -17.89 9.65
N VAL A 124 -10.83 -18.42 9.51
CA VAL A 124 -11.40 -18.78 8.20
C VAL A 124 -11.63 -17.53 7.36
N GLY A 125 -12.21 -16.47 7.93
CA GLY A 125 -12.44 -15.19 7.27
C GLY A 125 -11.13 -14.54 6.81
N SER A 126 -10.12 -14.54 7.67
CA SER A 126 -8.78 -14.05 7.35
C SER A 126 -8.16 -14.81 6.17
N ALA A 127 -8.25 -16.14 6.20
CA ALA A 127 -7.69 -16.97 5.12
C ALA A 127 -8.37 -16.66 3.78
N ILE A 128 -9.70 -16.54 3.75
CA ILE A 128 -10.45 -16.18 2.54
C ILE A 128 -10.04 -14.80 2.03
N ALA A 129 -9.94 -13.81 2.92
CA ALA A 129 -9.56 -12.46 2.53
C ALA A 129 -8.13 -12.38 1.99
N ILE A 130 -7.18 -13.08 2.60
CA ILE A 130 -5.80 -13.18 2.11
C ILE A 130 -5.77 -13.83 0.72
N VAL A 131 -6.54 -14.91 0.50
CA VAL A 131 -6.67 -15.51 -0.84
C VAL A 131 -7.21 -14.49 -1.85
N GLY A 132 -8.22 -13.70 -1.48
CA GLY A 132 -8.74 -12.62 -2.32
C GLY A 132 -7.69 -11.57 -2.69
N VAL A 133 -6.86 -11.17 -1.72
CA VAL A 133 -5.73 -10.26 -1.95
C VAL A 133 -4.70 -10.88 -2.90
N CYS A 134 -4.35 -12.16 -2.72
CA CYS A 134 -3.45 -12.88 -3.62
C CYS A 134 -4.01 -12.92 -5.05
N VAL A 135 -5.30 -13.20 -5.23
CA VAL A 135 -5.94 -13.19 -6.55
C VAL A 135 -5.87 -11.80 -7.18
N ALA A 136 -6.23 -10.75 -6.44
CA ALA A 136 -6.18 -9.37 -6.95
C ALA A 136 -4.75 -8.93 -7.33
N PHE A 137 -3.74 -9.42 -6.59
CA PHE A 137 -2.35 -9.11 -6.84
C PHE A 137 -1.78 -9.88 -8.05
N PHE A 138 -2.01 -11.19 -8.13
CA PHE A 138 -1.42 -12.09 -9.14
C PHE A 138 -2.22 -12.23 -10.44
N TRP A 139 -3.41 -11.62 -10.56
CA TRP A 139 -4.22 -11.75 -11.77
C TRP A 139 -3.46 -11.24 -13.01
N PRO A 140 -3.19 -12.11 -14.02
CA PRO A 140 -2.42 -11.76 -15.21
C PRO A 140 -3.20 -10.81 -16.12
N ARG A 141 -2.48 -9.88 -16.75
CA ARG A 141 -2.99 -8.95 -17.77
C ARG A 141 -1.96 -8.82 -18.87
#